data_AF-A0A8H3C272-F1
#
_entry.id   AF-A0A8H3C272-F1
#
_cell.length_a   1.000
_cell.length_b   1.000
_cell.length_c   1.000
_cell.angle_alpha   90.00
_cell.angle_beta   90.00
_cell.angle_gamma   90.00
#
_symmetry.space_group_name_H-M   'P 1'
#
loop_
_entity.id
_entity.type
_entity.pdbx_description
1 polymer ?
#
loop_
_entity_poly.entity_id
_entity_poly.type
_entity_poly.pdbx_seq_one_letter_code
_entity_poly.pdbx_strand_id
1 'polypeptide(L)'
;MFCSSRGYYTFQINGHPLKIIEANGIAHQPYIVEANQTVGNYWIWAPITAHQSSSTLDPELVKAVLRYKGAPAQDPTTSKSSGLKLDQNLLKPVKNPGAPGGSAPADVVIDLKYGGVSGGATGWQVNNSQYKSPSLPTLLKILSNNASTNADFARSENTIVLPYNKVIELQIHGSSNGFFHPWHLHGDRQPCLEGPWFLHCHIDWHLEAGLAAVFAEAPNEQRNGPLAWSELCPKYAALPPALQ
;
A
#
# COMPACT_ATOMS: atom_id res chain seq x y z
N MET A 1 -7.12 9.06 -5.01
CA MET A 1 -7.52 7.69 -5.37
C MET A 1 -7.60 6.90 -4.08
N PHE A 2 -8.66 6.11 -3.85
CA PHE A 2 -8.70 5.17 -2.73
C PHE A 2 -8.41 3.76 -3.23
N CYS A 3 -7.59 3.00 -2.52
CA CYS A 3 -7.26 1.60 -2.85
C CYS A 3 -7.96 0.64 -1.89
N SER A 4 -8.31 -0.54 -2.38
CA SER A 4 -8.68 -1.72 -1.60
C SER A 4 -7.85 -2.91 -2.07
N SER A 5 -8.04 -4.06 -1.41
CA SER A 5 -7.49 -5.36 -1.82
C SER A 5 -7.81 -5.78 -3.26
N ARG A 6 -8.83 -5.17 -3.89
CA ARG A 6 -9.40 -5.59 -5.19
C ARG A 6 -9.35 -4.52 -6.29
N GLY A 7 -9.20 -3.25 -5.95
CA GLY A 7 -9.26 -2.19 -6.94
C GLY A 7 -9.26 -0.81 -6.33
N TYR A 8 -9.42 0.19 -7.18
CA TYR A 8 -9.40 1.59 -6.75
C TYR A 8 -10.61 2.36 -7.23
N TYR A 9 -11.00 3.35 -6.44
CA TYR A 9 -12.28 4.04 -6.55
C TYR A 9 -12.09 5.52 -6.88
N THR A 10 -12.91 6.03 -7.81
CA THR A 10 -13.04 7.47 -8.06
C THR A 10 -14.18 8.02 -7.21
N PHE A 11 -13.87 8.51 -6.02
CA PHE A 11 -14.85 9.04 -5.08
C PHE A 11 -15.28 10.47 -5.42
N GLN A 12 -16.58 10.77 -5.40
CA GLN A 12 -17.13 12.12 -5.45
C GLN A 12 -18.50 12.21 -4.76
N ILE A 13 -18.95 13.44 -4.47
CA ILE A 13 -20.29 13.71 -3.95
C ILE A 13 -20.94 14.78 -4.85
N ASN A 14 -22.12 14.49 -5.39
CA ASN A 14 -22.82 15.40 -6.30
C ASN A 14 -23.02 16.78 -5.64
N GLY A 15 -22.57 17.85 -6.30
CA GLY A 15 -22.70 19.23 -5.82
C GLY A 15 -21.79 19.63 -4.64
N HIS A 16 -20.91 18.74 -4.16
CA HIS A 16 -20.06 19.00 -2.99
C HIS A 16 -18.57 18.87 -3.37
N PRO A 17 -17.86 19.99 -3.63
CA PRO A 17 -16.42 19.94 -3.88
C PRO A 17 -15.67 19.47 -2.62
N LEU A 18 -14.71 18.57 -2.80
CA LEU A 18 -13.91 18.00 -1.72
C LEU A 18 -12.55 18.70 -1.66
N LYS A 19 -12.17 19.24 -0.49
CA LYS A 19 -10.83 19.79 -0.24
C LYS A 19 -10.02 18.78 0.56
N ILE A 20 -8.90 18.31 0.00
CA ILE A 20 -8.03 17.32 0.64
C ILE A 20 -7.18 18.00 1.71
N ILE A 21 -7.23 17.49 2.93
CA ILE A 21 -6.50 18.02 4.11
C ILE A 21 -5.47 17.04 4.66
N GLU A 22 -5.54 15.79 4.23
CA GLU A 22 -4.67 14.71 4.67
C GLU A 22 -4.51 13.70 3.54
N ALA A 23 -3.31 13.15 3.40
CA ALA A 23 -3.04 11.96 2.61
C ALA A 23 -2.11 11.06 3.42
N ASN A 24 -2.50 9.80 3.67
CA ASN A 24 -1.74 8.81 4.42
C ASN A 24 -1.18 9.35 5.76
N GLY A 25 -2.00 10.04 6.56
CA GLY A 25 -1.60 10.67 7.83
C GLY A 25 -0.78 11.96 7.70
N ILE A 26 -0.37 12.38 6.50
CA ILE A 26 0.35 13.65 6.28
C ILE A 26 -0.68 14.76 6.09
N ALA A 27 -0.67 15.76 6.96
CA ALA A 27 -1.52 16.95 6.83
C ALA A 27 -1.10 17.84 5.65
N HIS A 28 -2.08 18.40 4.93
CA HIS A 28 -1.94 19.20 3.71
C HIS A 28 -2.73 20.53 3.84
N GLN A 29 -2.22 21.60 3.22
CA GLN A 29 -2.89 22.92 3.17
C GLN A 29 -4.09 22.88 2.17
N PRO A 30 -5.17 23.69 2.33
CA PRO A 30 -6.37 23.43 3.18
C PRO A 30 -7.73 23.55 2.41
N TYR A 31 -8.96 23.38 2.93
CA TYR A 31 -9.55 22.85 4.18
C TYR A 31 -11.03 22.41 3.92
N ILE A 32 -11.48 21.25 4.45
CA ILE A 32 -12.89 20.84 4.72
C ILE A 32 -13.86 20.63 3.52
N VAL A 33 -14.66 19.55 3.61
CA VAL A 33 -15.91 19.33 2.86
C VAL A 33 -17.04 20.05 3.60
N GLU A 34 -17.58 21.11 3.01
CA GLU A 34 -18.64 21.91 3.62
C GLU A 34 -20.03 21.37 3.26
N ALA A 35 -20.87 21.12 4.27
CA ALA A 35 -22.28 20.82 4.10
C ALA A 35 -23.10 22.11 3.86
N ASN A 36 -22.73 22.85 2.80
CA ASN A 36 -23.25 24.18 2.48
C ASN A 36 -24.30 24.18 1.34
N GLN A 37 -24.72 23.01 0.88
CA GLN A 37 -25.75 22.86 -0.14
C GLN A 37 -27.16 22.91 0.49
N THR A 38 -28.19 22.99 -0.34
CA THR A 38 -29.59 22.99 0.11
C THR A 38 -29.95 21.70 0.85
N VAL A 39 -30.96 21.75 1.73
CA VAL A 39 -31.42 20.55 2.44
C VAL A 39 -32.00 19.56 1.42
N GLY A 40 -31.32 18.43 1.23
CA GLY A 40 -31.68 17.43 0.24
C GLY A 40 -30.95 16.10 0.41
N ASN A 41 -31.15 15.23 -0.58
CA ASN A 41 -30.41 13.97 -0.75
C ASN A 41 -29.46 14.13 -1.94
N TYR A 42 -28.19 13.72 -1.78
CA TYR A 42 -27.15 13.80 -2.80
C TYR A 42 -26.48 12.44 -2.98
N TRP A 43 -26.16 12.08 -4.24
CA TRP A 43 -25.39 10.86 -4.49
C TRP A 43 -23.93 11.05 -4.09
N ILE A 44 -23.45 10.12 -3.29
CA ILE A 44 -22.03 9.78 -3.15
C ILE A 44 -21.75 8.72 -4.22
N TRP A 45 -20.79 8.95 -5.10
CA TRP A 45 -20.36 7.98 -6.11
C TRP A 45 -18.96 7.47 -5.77
N ALA A 46 -18.78 6.15 -5.88
CA ALA A 46 -17.48 5.50 -5.75
C ALA A 46 -17.30 4.39 -6.81
N PRO A 47 -17.44 4.67 -8.12
CA PRO A 47 -17.21 3.70 -9.18
C PRO A 47 -15.82 3.06 -9.13
N ILE A 48 -15.77 1.76 -9.43
CA ILE A 48 -14.55 0.96 -9.38
C ILE A 48 -13.76 1.14 -10.68
N THR A 49 -12.72 1.97 -10.61
CA THR A 49 -12.01 2.50 -11.77
C THR A 49 -11.04 1.48 -12.40
N ALA A 50 -10.61 0.47 -11.63
CA ALA A 50 -10.12 -0.80 -12.19
C ALA A 50 -10.54 -1.96 -11.29
N HIS A 51 -10.97 -3.05 -11.92
CA HIS A 51 -11.50 -4.25 -11.28
C HIS A 51 -11.32 -5.44 -12.23
N GLN A 52 -11.44 -6.66 -11.71
CA GLN A 52 -11.80 -7.81 -12.53
C GLN A 52 -13.32 -7.85 -12.67
N SER A 53 -13.82 -8.06 -13.89
CA SER A 53 -15.27 -8.07 -14.16
C SER A 53 -15.99 -9.16 -13.37
N SER A 54 -17.21 -8.84 -12.93
CA SER A 54 -18.14 -9.78 -12.31
C SER A 54 -19.52 -9.62 -12.93
N SER A 55 -20.24 -10.72 -13.11
CA SER A 55 -21.62 -10.70 -13.60
C SER A 55 -22.63 -10.16 -12.57
N THR A 56 -22.23 -10.00 -11.30
CA THR A 56 -23.11 -9.58 -10.20
C THR A 56 -22.82 -8.17 -9.68
N LEU A 57 -21.89 -7.44 -10.29
CA LEU A 57 -21.46 -6.11 -9.83
C LEU A 57 -21.25 -5.19 -11.03
N ASP A 58 -22.11 -4.17 -11.15
CA ASP A 58 -21.86 -3.05 -12.04
C ASP A 58 -20.82 -2.11 -11.39
N PRO A 59 -19.62 -1.96 -11.98
CA PRO A 59 -18.55 -1.14 -11.42
C PRO A 59 -18.86 0.36 -11.43
N GLU A 60 -19.78 0.84 -12.27
CA GLU A 60 -20.14 2.25 -12.39
C GLU A 60 -21.29 2.65 -11.45
N LEU A 61 -22.08 1.69 -10.95
CA LEU A 61 -23.23 1.92 -10.07
C LEU A 61 -22.94 1.78 -8.56
N VAL A 62 -21.67 1.80 -8.16
CA VAL A 62 -21.27 1.86 -6.74
C VAL A 62 -21.54 3.26 -6.18
N LYS A 63 -22.60 3.39 -5.36
CA LYS A 63 -23.10 4.68 -4.83
C LYS A 63 -23.71 4.55 -3.43
N ALA A 64 -23.79 5.67 -2.72
CA ALA A 64 -24.46 5.85 -1.42
C ALA A 64 -25.17 7.21 -1.36
N VAL A 65 -25.94 7.48 -0.30
CA VAL A 65 -26.73 8.72 -0.15
C VAL A 65 -26.19 9.59 0.98
N LEU A 66 -25.79 10.82 0.66
CA LEU A 66 -25.62 11.90 1.62
C LEU A 66 -26.99 12.56 1.85
N ARG A 67 -27.55 12.41 3.05
CA ARG A 67 -28.86 12.95 3.44
C ARG A 67 -28.70 14.07 4.46
N TYR A 68 -29.14 15.28 4.12
CA TYR A 68 -29.21 16.39 5.07
C TYR A 68 -30.33 16.16 6.10
N LYS A 69 -30.14 16.65 7.33
CA LYS A 69 -31.18 16.62 8.36
C LYS A 69 -32.40 17.44 7.87
N GLY A 70 -33.56 16.81 7.84
CA GLY A 70 -34.81 17.40 7.32
C GLY A 70 -35.11 17.06 5.86
N ALA A 71 -34.19 16.41 5.13
CA ALA A 71 -34.49 15.88 3.80
C ALA A 71 -35.33 14.58 3.89
N PRO A 72 -36.21 14.31 2.90
CA PRO A 72 -37.06 13.12 2.89
C PRO A 72 -36.25 11.81 2.81
N ALA A 73 -36.82 10.73 3.35
CA ALA A 73 -36.21 9.40 3.37
C ALA A 73 -36.32 8.67 2.01
N GLN A 74 -35.74 9.28 0.97
CA GLN A 74 -35.74 8.80 -0.41
C GLN A 74 -34.34 8.91 -1.04
N ASP A 75 -34.21 8.35 -2.24
CA ASP A 75 -32.99 8.47 -3.05
C ASP A 75 -32.87 9.84 -3.75
N PRO A 76 -31.65 10.31 -4.04
CA PRO A 76 -31.41 11.43 -4.93
C PRO A 76 -31.86 11.13 -6.37
N THR A 77 -32.45 12.12 -7.04
CA THR A 77 -32.90 12.00 -8.44
C THR A 77 -31.88 12.51 -9.47
N THR A 78 -30.72 13.00 -9.02
CA THR A 78 -29.70 13.60 -9.90
C THR A 78 -28.81 12.56 -10.57
N SER A 79 -28.32 12.85 -11.78
CA SER A 79 -27.28 12.06 -12.45
C SER A 79 -25.89 12.34 -11.86
N LYS A 80 -24.93 11.44 -12.09
CA LYS A 80 -23.50 11.61 -11.75
C LYS A 80 -22.95 12.90 -12.37
N SER A 81 -22.47 13.84 -11.54
CA SER A 81 -21.83 15.07 -12.04
C SER A 81 -20.39 14.82 -12.52
N SER A 82 -19.87 15.69 -13.38
CA SER A 82 -18.43 15.82 -13.64
C SER A 82 -17.77 16.76 -12.63
N GLY A 83 -16.44 16.72 -12.53
CA GLY A 83 -15.68 17.56 -11.60
C GLY A 83 -14.17 17.42 -11.80
N LEU A 84 -13.41 18.25 -11.07
CA LEU A 84 -11.94 18.15 -11.04
C LEU A 84 -11.53 16.85 -10.34
N LYS A 85 -10.64 16.08 -10.98
CA LYS A 85 -10.00 14.92 -10.35
C LYS A 85 -8.80 15.40 -9.53
N LEU A 86 -8.56 14.75 -8.39
CA LEU A 86 -7.35 14.96 -7.60
C LEU A 86 -6.12 14.50 -8.41
N ASP A 87 -5.21 15.43 -8.69
CA ASP A 87 -3.84 15.12 -9.10
C ASP A 87 -2.95 15.10 -7.84
N GLN A 88 -2.31 13.95 -7.58
CA GLN A 88 -1.42 13.77 -6.44
C GLN A 88 -0.17 14.65 -6.51
N ASN A 89 0.27 15.04 -7.71
CA ASN A 89 1.46 15.87 -7.91
C ASN A 89 1.26 17.32 -7.42
N LEU A 90 0.00 17.72 -7.19
CA LEU A 90 -0.37 19.05 -6.68
C LEU A 90 -0.50 19.08 -5.14
N LEU A 91 -0.39 17.94 -4.47
CA LEU A 91 -0.44 17.86 -3.01
C LEU A 91 0.81 18.48 -2.38
N LYS A 92 0.61 19.39 -1.42
CA LYS A 92 1.67 20.04 -0.64
C LYS A 92 1.50 19.81 0.86
N PRO A 93 2.40 19.03 1.51
CA PRO A 93 2.38 18.83 2.96
C PRO A 93 2.47 20.16 3.73
N VAL A 94 1.74 20.26 4.87
CA VAL A 94 1.83 21.40 5.80
C VAL A 94 3.23 21.55 6.37
N LYS A 95 3.87 20.42 6.69
CA LYS A 95 5.29 20.32 7.04
C LYS A 95 5.98 19.56 5.92
N ASN A 96 6.78 20.26 5.11
CA ASN A 96 7.55 19.66 4.04
C ASN A 96 9.05 19.72 4.41
N PRO A 97 9.66 18.64 4.93
CA PRO A 97 11.09 18.58 5.19
C PRO A 97 11.93 18.44 3.90
N GLY A 98 11.30 18.28 2.73
CA GLY A 98 11.95 17.86 1.50
C GLY A 98 12.15 16.34 1.43
N ALA A 99 12.75 15.88 0.34
CA ALA A 99 13.21 14.49 0.25
C ALA A 99 14.47 14.30 1.15
N PRO A 100 14.68 13.10 1.72
CA PRO A 100 15.96 12.74 2.34
C PRO A 100 17.12 12.97 1.36
N GLY A 101 18.24 13.54 1.82
CA GLY A 101 19.36 13.96 0.95
C GLY A 101 19.13 15.27 0.18
N GLY A 102 17.93 15.84 0.19
CA GLY A 102 17.60 17.11 -0.46
C GLY A 102 17.67 17.02 -1.98
N SER A 103 18.70 17.64 -2.58
CA SER A 103 18.98 17.57 -4.03
C SER A 103 20.26 16.81 -4.35
N ALA A 104 20.91 16.21 -3.35
CA ALA A 104 22.04 15.31 -3.58
C ALA A 104 21.54 13.94 -4.09
N PRO A 105 22.35 13.19 -4.84
CA PRO A 105 22.05 11.79 -5.14
C PRO A 105 21.87 10.96 -3.86
N ALA A 106 21.03 9.94 -3.92
CA ALA A 106 20.91 8.95 -2.85
C ALA A 106 22.22 8.19 -2.63
N ASP A 107 22.48 7.76 -1.39
CA ASP A 107 23.61 6.88 -1.05
C ASP A 107 23.48 5.51 -1.72
N VAL A 108 22.24 5.02 -1.86
CA VAL A 108 21.91 3.73 -2.48
C VAL A 108 20.70 3.90 -3.39
N VAL A 109 20.83 3.46 -4.64
CA VAL A 109 19.72 3.36 -5.58
C VAL A 109 19.36 1.89 -5.75
N ILE A 110 18.09 1.55 -5.57
CA ILE A 110 17.57 0.18 -5.69
C ILE A 110 16.59 0.13 -6.86
N ASP A 111 17.04 -0.48 -7.95
CA ASP A 111 16.25 -0.78 -9.13
C ASP A 111 15.39 -2.04 -8.89
N LEU A 112 14.07 -1.86 -8.93
CA LEU A 112 13.07 -2.89 -8.65
C LEU A 112 12.25 -3.17 -9.91
N LYS A 113 12.64 -4.22 -10.64
CA LYS A 113 12.01 -4.66 -11.88
C LYS A 113 10.91 -5.66 -11.60
N TYR A 114 9.66 -5.22 -11.66
CA TYR A 114 8.50 -6.08 -11.47
C TYR A 114 7.86 -6.53 -12.80
N GLY A 115 7.20 -7.68 -12.77
CA GLY A 115 6.47 -8.23 -13.89
C GLY A 115 5.87 -9.61 -13.59
N GLY A 116 5.20 -10.20 -14.58
CA GLY A 116 4.75 -11.59 -14.50
C GLY A 116 5.93 -12.58 -14.47
N VAL A 117 5.73 -13.74 -13.84
CA VAL A 117 6.73 -14.83 -13.87
C VAL A 117 6.86 -15.38 -15.29
N SER A 118 8.09 -15.67 -15.73
CA SER A 118 8.36 -16.23 -17.05
C SER A 118 8.15 -17.76 -17.11
N GLY A 119 8.04 -18.31 -18.32
CA GLY A 119 7.97 -19.77 -18.52
C GLY A 119 6.60 -20.41 -18.26
N GLY A 120 5.51 -19.64 -18.25
CA GLY A 120 4.14 -20.15 -18.15
C GLY A 120 3.62 -20.38 -16.73
N ALA A 121 4.41 -20.08 -15.70
CA ALA A 121 3.94 -20.05 -14.33
C ALA A 121 3.02 -18.83 -14.08
N THR A 122 1.93 -19.04 -13.36
CA THR A 122 1.07 -17.94 -12.89
C THR A 122 1.69 -17.27 -11.67
N GLY A 123 1.96 -15.97 -11.76
CA GLY A 123 2.45 -15.21 -10.62
C GLY A 123 3.09 -13.88 -11.00
N TRP A 124 3.55 -13.17 -9.97
CA TRP A 124 4.33 -11.95 -10.09
C TRP A 124 5.72 -12.14 -9.49
N GLN A 125 6.65 -11.32 -9.94
CA GLN A 125 8.02 -11.31 -9.45
C GLN A 125 8.56 -9.88 -9.38
N VAL A 126 9.53 -9.66 -8.50
CA VAL A 126 10.39 -8.48 -8.46
C VAL A 126 11.84 -8.95 -8.56
N ASN A 127 12.64 -8.33 -9.42
CA ASN A 127 14.05 -8.71 -9.67
C ASN A 127 14.25 -10.21 -9.98
N ASN A 128 13.33 -10.77 -10.78
CA ASN A 128 13.28 -12.20 -11.14
C ASN A 128 13.08 -13.16 -9.96
N SER A 129 12.57 -12.68 -8.82
CA SER A 129 12.14 -13.50 -7.70
C SER A 129 10.64 -13.35 -7.43
N GLN A 130 9.93 -14.47 -7.40
CA GLN A 130 8.55 -14.55 -6.90
C GLN A 130 8.61 -14.69 -5.37
N TYR A 131 8.03 -13.74 -4.64
CA TYR A 131 8.01 -13.79 -3.19
C TYR A 131 7.28 -15.05 -2.67
N LYS A 132 7.85 -15.70 -1.67
CA LYS A 132 7.23 -16.76 -0.87
C LYS A 132 7.58 -16.55 0.60
N SER A 133 6.56 -16.52 1.44
CA SER A 133 6.71 -16.39 2.89
C SER A 133 7.64 -17.49 3.46
N PRO A 134 8.66 -17.14 4.25
CA PRO A 134 9.52 -18.14 4.87
C PRO A 134 8.82 -18.84 6.04
N SER A 135 9.21 -20.10 6.31
CA SER A 135 8.74 -20.86 7.48
C SER A 135 9.21 -20.28 8.82
N LEU A 136 10.35 -19.58 8.82
CA LEU A 136 10.83 -18.78 9.95
C LEU A 136 10.79 -17.30 9.53
N PRO A 137 9.97 -16.44 10.18
CA PRO A 137 9.86 -15.02 9.86
C PRO A 137 11.20 -14.29 9.80
N THR A 138 11.35 -13.33 8.88
CA THR A 138 12.59 -12.58 8.65
C THR A 138 13.16 -11.96 9.94
N LEU A 139 12.30 -11.38 10.80
CA LEU A 139 12.73 -10.84 12.10
C LEU A 139 13.32 -11.91 13.04
N LEU A 140 12.76 -13.14 13.06
CA LEU A 140 13.35 -14.23 13.85
C LEU A 140 14.66 -14.75 13.24
N LYS A 141 14.86 -14.68 11.92
CA LYS A 141 16.16 -15.00 11.32
C LYS A 141 17.24 -14.01 11.77
N ILE A 142 16.90 -12.73 11.80
CA ILE A 142 17.81 -11.68 12.27
C ILE A 142 18.12 -11.89 13.76
N LEU A 143 17.09 -11.98 14.62
CA LEU A 143 17.26 -12.07 16.07
C LEU A 143 17.82 -13.41 16.60
N SER A 144 17.47 -14.54 15.96
CA SER A 144 17.83 -15.89 16.47
C SER A 144 19.01 -16.53 15.74
N ASN A 145 19.23 -16.19 14.47
CA ASN A 145 20.26 -16.80 13.63
C ASN A 145 21.35 -15.79 13.21
N ASN A 146 21.30 -14.53 13.68
CA ASN A 146 22.18 -13.44 13.30
C ASN A 146 22.23 -13.17 11.78
N ALA A 147 21.10 -13.40 11.08
CA ALA A 147 20.99 -13.14 9.64
C ALA A 147 21.19 -11.63 9.38
N SER A 148 22.21 -11.28 8.60
CA SER A 148 22.70 -9.90 8.46
C SER A 148 23.07 -9.50 7.04
N THR A 149 23.07 -10.45 6.10
CA THR A 149 23.43 -10.29 4.69
C THR A 149 22.36 -10.88 3.78
N ASN A 150 22.33 -10.47 2.51
CA ASN A 150 21.40 -11.04 1.52
C ASN A 150 21.54 -12.56 1.34
N ALA A 151 22.69 -13.15 1.69
CA ALA A 151 22.94 -14.59 1.58
C ALA A 151 22.27 -15.41 2.70
N ASP A 152 21.89 -14.78 3.82
CA ASP A 152 21.25 -15.44 4.96
C ASP A 152 19.75 -15.68 4.75
N PHE A 153 19.20 -15.14 3.65
CA PHE A 153 17.80 -15.28 3.25
C PHE A 153 17.69 -16.08 1.95
N ALA A 154 16.71 -16.98 1.85
CA ALA A 154 16.47 -17.73 0.63
C ALA A 154 16.02 -16.78 -0.50
N ARG A 155 16.41 -17.09 -1.74
CA ARG A 155 16.09 -16.28 -2.92
C ARG A 155 14.59 -15.92 -3.02
N SER A 156 13.70 -16.83 -2.64
CA SER A 156 12.25 -16.63 -2.66
C SER A 156 11.72 -15.67 -1.59
N GLU A 157 12.49 -15.35 -0.55
CA GLU A 157 12.12 -14.34 0.44
C GLU A 157 12.31 -12.91 -0.10
N ASN A 158 13.01 -12.78 -1.23
CA ASN A 158 13.31 -11.54 -1.93
C ASN A 158 13.74 -10.41 -0.98
N THR A 159 14.65 -10.76 -0.05
CA THR A 159 15.13 -9.87 1.01
C THR A 159 16.35 -9.09 0.54
N ILE A 160 16.32 -7.78 0.78
CA ILE A 160 17.34 -6.80 0.42
C ILE A 160 17.78 -6.11 1.72
N VAL A 161 18.98 -6.39 2.20
CA VAL A 161 19.57 -5.73 3.36
C VAL A 161 19.91 -4.28 3.00
N LEU A 162 19.45 -3.34 3.84
CA LEU A 162 19.72 -1.92 3.69
C LEU A 162 20.82 -1.46 4.68
N PRO A 163 21.78 -0.64 4.23
CA PRO A 163 22.77 -0.03 5.12
C PRO A 163 22.13 1.02 6.02
N TYR A 164 22.55 1.05 7.29
CA TYR A 164 22.04 1.97 8.31
C TYR A 164 22.41 3.44 8.01
N ASN A 165 21.50 4.37 8.34
CA ASN A 165 21.67 5.82 8.17
C ASN A 165 22.07 6.26 6.74
N LYS A 166 21.49 5.62 5.72
CA LYS A 166 21.70 5.96 4.31
C LYS A 166 20.43 6.45 3.62
N VAL A 167 20.58 7.40 2.69
CA VAL A 167 19.50 7.82 1.80
C VAL A 167 19.29 6.75 0.75
N ILE A 168 18.10 6.13 0.75
CA ILE A 168 17.71 5.08 -0.20
C ILE A 168 16.74 5.66 -1.23
N GLU A 169 17.03 5.49 -2.52
CA GLU A 169 16.11 5.76 -3.62
C GLU A 169 15.59 4.43 -4.18
N LEU A 170 14.26 4.28 -4.25
CA LEU A 170 13.61 3.11 -4.85
C LEU A 170 13.13 3.45 -6.27
N GLN A 171 13.76 2.87 -7.27
CA GLN A 171 13.38 3.00 -8.68
C GLN A 171 12.50 1.82 -9.07
N ILE A 172 11.18 2.01 -9.06
CA ILE A 172 10.23 0.95 -9.38
C ILE A 172 9.95 0.95 -10.89
N HIS A 173 10.33 -0.14 -11.56
CA HIS A 173 10.24 -0.31 -13.00
C HIS A 173 9.46 -1.58 -13.34
N GLY A 174 8.65 -1.53 -14.39
CA GLY A 174 7.88 -2.69 -14.83
C GLY A 174 6.74 -2.28 -15.76
N SER A 175 6.27 -3.24 -16.55
CA SER A 175 5.05 -3.08 -17.34
C SER A 175 3.92 -3.86 -16.70
N SER A 176 2.78 -3.21 -16.60
CA SER A 176 1.54 -3.70 -16.01
C SER A 176 0.50 -4.11 -17.04
N ASN A 177 0.86 -4.15 -18.33
CA ASN A 177 -0.07 -4.26 -19.46
C ASN A 177 -1.21 -3.22 -19.41
N GLY A 178 -0.93 -2.02 -18.87
CA GLY A 178 -1.90 -0.93 -18.71
C GLY A 178 -2.62 -0.90 -17.35
N PHE A 179 -2.35 -1.85 -16.46
CA PHE A 179 -2.91 -1.88 -15.10
C PHE A 179 -2.15 -0.92 -14.14
N PHE A 180 -2.72 -0.55 -13.00
CA PHE A 180 -2.02 0.24 -11.98
C PHE A 180 -1.73 -0.60 -10.74
N HIS A 181 -0.46 -0.64 -10.32
CA HIS A 181 -0.02 -1.36 -9.13
C HIS A 181 0.25 -0.36 -8.00
N PRO A 182 -0.65 -0.21 -7.02
CA PRO A 182 -0.39 0.59 -5.83
C PRO A 182 0.64 -0.15 -4.98
N TRP A 183 1.79 0.49 -4.75
CA TRP A 183 2.84 -0.02 -3.87
C TRP A 183 2.68 0.52 -2.45
N HIS A 184 2.99 -0.30 -1.47
CA HIS A 184 3.03 0.08 -0.06
C HIS A 184 4.33 -0.43 0.58
N LEU A 185 5.02 0.47 1.28
CA LEU A 185 6.20 0.21 2.09
C LEU A 185 5.82 0.31 3.57
N HIS A 186 6.17 -0.70 4.35
CA HIS A 186 6.01 -0.68 5.81
C HIS A 186 7.16 0.12 6.44
N GLY A 187 6.96 0.67 7.64
CA GLY A 187 8.01 1.36 8.40
C GLY A 187 8.42 2.75 7.89
N ASP A 188 7.79 3.26 6.83
CA ASP A 188 8.19 4.49 6.11
C ASP A 188 8.00 5.82 6.86
N ARG A 189 7.70 5.80 8.18
CA ARG A 189 7.27 6.99 8.92
C ARG A 189 7.75 7.05 10.38
N GLN A 190 8.46 8.15 10.69
CA GLN A 190 9.24 8.40 11.92
C GLN A 190 10.59 7.65 11.90
N PRO A 191 11.63 8.14 12.62
CA PRO A 191 13.01 8.05 12.14
C PRO A 191 13.52 6.60 12.08
N CYS A 192 14.07 6.25 10.90
CA CYS A 192 14.85 5.04 10.58
C CYS A 192 14.72 3.92 11.61
N LEU A 193 13.59 3.23 11.58
CA LEU A 193 13.35 2.11 12.47
C LEU A 193 14.09 0.88 11.91
N GLU A 194 15.05 0.38 12.68
CA GLU A 194 15.71 -0.90 12.41
C GLU A 194 14.67 -2.03 12.36
N GLY A 195 14.60 -2.77 11.25
CA GLY A 195 13.57 -3.79 11.07
C GLY A 195 13.50 -4.41 9.67
N PRO A 196 12.85 -5.57 9.53
CA PRO A 196 12.41 -6.08 8.24
C PRO A 196 11.09 -5.43 7.83
N TRP A 197 11.14 -4.59 6.80
CA TRP A 197 10.01 -3.84 6.25
C TRP A 197 9.53 -4.45 4.94
N PHE A 198 8.22 -4.64 4.80
CA PHE A 198 7.65 -5.23 3.60
C PHE A 198 7.34 -4.15 2.55
N LEU A 199 7.81 -4.35 1.32
CA LEU A 199 7.39 -3.60 0.14
C LEU A 199 6.55 -4.53 -0.75
N HIS A 200 5.28 -4.20 -0.97
CA HIS A 200 4.41 -5.03 -1.78
C HIS A 200 3.39 -4.22 -2.58
N CYS A 201 2.79 -4.85 -3.58
CA CYS A 201 1.55 -4.33 -4.16
C CYS A 201 0.40 -4.48 -3.16
N HIS A 202 -0.37 -3.43 -2.93
CA HIS A 202 -1.51 -3.40 -1.99
C HIS A 202 -2.82 -3.94 -2.62
N ILE A 203 -2.69 -4.78 -3.65
CA ILE A 203 -3.77 -5.59 -4.19
C ILE A 203 -3.48 -7.02 -3.75
N ASP A 204 -4.31 -7.57 -2.87
CA ASP A 204 -3.94 -8.72 -2.04
C ASP A 204 -3.60 -9.96 -2.87
N TRP A 205 -4.31 -10.20 -3.97
CA TRP A 205 -3.98 -11.33 -4.86
C TRP A 205 -2.70 -11.12 -5.67
N HIS A 206 -2.20 -9.89 -5.83
CA HIS A 206 -0.87 -9.64 -6.41
C HIS A 206 0.21 -9.93 -5.38
N LEU A 207 0.01 -9.54 -4.12
CA LEU A 207 0.86 -9.91 -2.99
C LEU A 207 0.94 -11.44 -2.84
N GLU A 208 -0.21 -12.12 -2.75
CA GLU A 208 -0.32 -13.58 -2.65
C GLU A 208 0.36 -14.30 -3.82
N ALA A 209 0.23 -13.75 -5.03
CA ALA A 209 0.90 -14.28 -6.22
C ALA A 209 2.40 -13.89 -6.33
N GLY A 210 2.96 -13.20 -5.34
CA GLY A 210 4.40 -12.97 -5.14
C GLY A 210 4.94 -11.58 -5.49
N LEU A 211 4.09 -10.55 -5.66
CA LEU A 211 4.49 -9.18 -6.00
C LEU A 211 4.99 -8.40 -4.76
N ALA A 212 6.10 -8.86 -4.17
CA ALA A 212 6.68 -8.26 -2.97
C ALA A 212 8.21 -8.42 -2.86
N ALA A 213 8.80 -7.61 -1.99
CA ALA A 213 10.20 -7.64 -1.55
C ALA A 213 10.27 -7.28 -0.06
N VAL A 214 11.30 -7.75 0.66
CA VAL A 214 11.52 -7.39 2.07
C VAL A 214 12.78 -6.55 2.18
N PHE A 215 12.72 -5.40 2.82
CA PHE A 215 13.91 -4.62 3.17
C PHE A 215 14.33 -4.93 4.61
N ALA A 216 15.52 -5.51 4.80
CA ALA A 216 16.07 -5.71 6.14
C ALA A 216 16.96 -4.52 6.49
N GLU A 217 16.40 -3.50 7.14
CA GLU A 217 17.13 -2.31 7.58
C GLU A 217 17.93 -2.61 8.85
N ALA A 218 19.24 -2.33 8.80
CA ALA A 218 20.17 -2.41 9.93
C ALA A 218 20.04 -3.70 10.79
N PRO A 219 20.10 -4.91 10.20
CA PRO A 219 19.86 -6.16 10.95
C PRO A 219 20.77 -6.35 12.16
N ASN A 220 22.01 -5.84 12.11
CA ASN A 220 22.95 -5.90 13.22
C ASN A 220 22.60 -4.99 14.42
N GLU A 221 21.73 -4.00 14.25
CA GLU A 221 21.29 -3.09 15.32
C GLU A 221 19.98 -3.56 15.97
N GLN A 222 19.24 -4.48 15.34
CA GLN A 222 18.01 -5.08 15.87
C GLN A 222 18.31 -5.94 17.10
N ARG A 223 18.18 -5.37 18.30
CA ARG A 223 18.68 -5.99 19.54
C ARG A 223 17.72 -6.96 20.25
N ASN A 224 16.41 -6.67 20.30
CA ASN A 224 15.44 -7.45 21.09
C ASN A 224 14.00 -7.29 20.59
N GLY A 225 13.14 -8.29 20.87
CA GLY A 225 11.68 -8.21 20.76
C GLY A 225 10.97 -8.56 22.07
N PRO A 226 9.68 -8.24 22.23
CA PRO A 226 8.93 -8.56 23.44
C PRO A 226 8.71 -10.08 23.60
N LEU A 227 8.79 -10.59 24.83
CA LEU A 227 8.71 -12.02 25.15
C LEU A 227 7.45 -12.73 24.60
N ALA A 228 6.32 -12.03 24.51
CA ALA A 228 5.10 -12.60 23.92
C ALA A 228 5.25 -12.98 22.44
N TRP A 229 6.21 -12.39 21.73
CA TRP A 229 6.44 -12.63 20.30
C TRP A 229 7.20 -13.94 20.04
N SER A 230 8.10 -14.34 20.94
CA SER A 230 8.85 -15.61 20.81
C SER A 230 7.97 -16.85 21.00
N GLU A 231 6.82 -16.71 21.66
CA GLU A 231 5.83 -17.79 21.80
C GLU A 231 4.98 -18.03 20.54
N LEU A 232 4.94 -17.09 19.59
CA LEU A 232 4.03 -17.16 18.43
C LEU A 232 4.38 -18.31 17.48
N CYS A 233 5.64 -18.46 17.09
CA CYS A 233 6.05 -19.52 16.16
C CYS A 233 5.86 -20.93 16.74
N PRO A 234 6.24 -21.23 18.01
CA PRO A 234 5.89 -22.51 18.65
C PRO A 234 4.39 -22.79 18.67
N LYS A 235 3.55 -21.77 18.95
CA LYS A 235 2.09 -21.92 18.97
C LYS A 235 1.51 -22.20 17.57
N TYR A 236 1.95 -21.48 16.54
CA TYR A 236 1.50 -21.71 15.16
C TYR A 236 1.96 -23.07 14.61
N ALA A 237 3.21 -23.46 14.87
CA ALA A 237 3.75 -24.75 14.46
C ALA A 237 3.05 -25.96 15.14
N ALA A 238 2.41 -25.74 16.30
CA ALA A 238 1.61 -26.75 16.99
C ALA A 238 0.15 -26.85 16.48
N LEU A 239 -0.29 -25.96 15.58
CA LEU A 239 -1.63 -26.03 15.00
C LEU A 239 -1.75 -27.18 13.97
N PRO A 240 -2.90 -27.88 13.91
CA PRO A 240 -3.22 -28.76 12.80
C PRO A 240 -3.23 -27.98 11.46
N PRO A 241 -2.85 -28.60 10.32
CA PRO A 241 -2.84 -27.92 9.02
C PRO A 241 -4.19 -27.34 8.56
N ALA A 242 -5.31 -27.77 9.12
CA ALA A 242 -6.64 -27.21 8.85
C ALA A 242 -6.95 -25.91 9.62
N LEU A 243 -6.04 -25.48 10.52
CA LEU A 243 -6.12 -24.26 11.32
C LEU A 243 -4.92 -23.32 11.06
N GLN A 244 -4.16 -23.57 9.99
CA GLN A 244 -2.96 -22.82 9.58
C GLN A 244 -3.22 -21.92 8.37
#